data_AF-A0A9P4N0M8-F1
#
_entry.id   AF-A0A9P4N0M8-F1
#
_cell.length_a   1.000
_cell.length_b   1.000
_cell.length_c   1.000
_cell.angle_alpha   90.00
_cell.angle_beta   90.00
_cell.angle_gamma   90.00
#
_symmetry.space_group_name_H-M   'P 1'
#
loop_
_entity.id
_entity.type
_entity.pdbx_description
1 polymer ?
#
loop_
_entity_poly.entity_id
_entity_poly.type
_entity_poly.pdbx_seq_one_letter_code
_entity_poly.pdbx_strand_id
1 'polypeptide(L)'
;VVWTGTSIATIALAFRYYVRLKTFRRLLPDDYLTGFAWIVLLATAILWQIIVPDLYELMEVTAAVRMPSVNFIANAERYMKGSLAVLFLFYVGLWTIKMSFLVFFYRLGEQVTYYRVSWWIVTVVTVASGAVCIGTIQYHCLAEPLVKVAVKCLSGSAIEFQNITLKVNCALDVFTDALIMLLPISILWNVRISLARRFALGGVFSLVIITMVIAIVRVTVTTNNNNVSQSNKQVESTWLYTWHFVESSVAIIVACLASFRALFANK
;
A
#
# COMPACT_ATOMS: atom_id res chain seq x y z
N VAL A 1 -7.39 14.67 -4.31
CA VAL A 1 -6.94 13.65 -3.32
C VAL A 1 -5.52 13.18 -3.59
N VAL A 2 -5.22 12.63 -4.77
CA VAL A 2 -3.90 12.08 -5.13
C VAL A 2 -2.75 13.05 -4.85
N TRP A 3 -2.75 14.22 -5.51
CA TRP A 3 -1.69 15.23 -5.34
C TRP A 3 -1.59 15.79 -3.93
N THR A 4 -2.72 15.90 -3.22
CA THR A 4 -2.74 16.32 -1.81
C THR A 4 -2.01 15.31 -0.93
N GLY A 5 -2.31 14.02 -1.08
CA GLY A 5 -1.64 12.93 -0.35
C GLY A 5 -0.13 12.89 -0.64
N THR A 6 0.25 12.96 -1.91
CA THR A 6 1.66 13.02 -2.33
C THR A 6 2.38 14.25 -1.76
N SER A 7 1.73 15.41 -1.75
CA SER A 7 2.32 16.65 -1.20
C SER A 7 2.58 16.53 0.30
N ILE A 8 1.61 16.04 1.07
CA ILE A 8 1.77 15.83 2.52
C ILE A 8 2.86 14.79 2.80
N ALA A 9 2.89 13.69 2.05
CA ALA A 9 3.95 12.68 2.17
C ALA A 9 5.33 13.25 1.83
N THR A 10 5.43 14.13 0.83
CA THR A 10 6.67 14.83 0.46
C THR A 10 7.17 15.72 1.58
N ILE A 11 6.28 16.51 2.19
CA ILE A 11 6.63 17.38 3.32
C ILE A 11 7.11 16.54 4.51
N ALA A 12 6.42 15.44 4.83
CA ALA A 12 6.81 14.54 5.91
C ALA A 12 8.18 13.89 5.66
N LEU A 13 8.46 13.45 4.43
CA LEU A 13 9.74 12.86 4.05
C LEU A 13 10.88 13.88 4.08
N ALA A 14 10.65 15.09 3.55
CA ALA A 14 11.63 16.17 3.57
C ALA A 14 12.00 16.54 5.02
N PHE A 15 10.99 16.66 5.89
CA PHE A 15 11.19 16.91 7.31
C PHE A 15 11.98 15.77 7.98
N ARG A 16 11.70 14.52 7.62
CA ARG A 16 12.43 13.33 8.12
C ARG A 16 13.91 13.39 7.75
N TYR A 17 14.22 13.65 6.48
CA TYR A 17 15.59 13.77 6.02
C TYR A 17 16.31 14.94 6.67
N TYR A 18 15.66 16.10 6.79
CA TYR A 18 16.22 17.26 7.47
C TYR A 18 16.63 16.95 8.92
N VAL A 19 15.74 16.33 9.71
CA VAL A 19 16.02 16.00 11.11
C VAL A 19 17.12 14.94 11.22
N ARG A 20 17.13 13.91 10.36
CA ARG A 20 18.17 12.87 10.42
C ARG A 20 19.54 13.38 9.99
N LEU A 21 19.61 14.20 8.95
CA LEU A 21 20.86 14.86 8.57
C LEU A 21 21.35 15.81 9.66
N LYS A 22 20.45 16.57 10.30
CA LYS A 22 20.82 17.49 11.39
C LYS A 22 21.25 16.77 12.67
N THR A 23 20.61 15.65 13.02
CA THR A 23 20.83 14.95 14.31
C THR A 23 21.91 13.87 14.21
N PHE A 24 21.90 13.07 13.15
CA PHE A 24 22.80 11.93 12.99
C PHE A 24 23.88 12.12 11.92
N ARG A 25 23.77 13.15 11.07
CA ARG A 25 24.67 13.40 9.92
C ARG A 25 24.81 12.23 8.94
N ARG A 26 23.90 11.25 9.00
CA ARG A 26 23.86 10.09 8.09
C ARG A 26 22.41 9.64 7.88
N LEU A 27 22.15 9.14 6.68
CA LEU A 27 20.91 8.43 6.35
C LEU A 27 21.08 6.95 6.70
N LEU A 28 20.01 6.36 7.22
CA LEU A 28 19.98 4.97 7.61
C LEU A 28 19.24 4.15 6.54
N PRO A 29 19.40 2.82 6.51
CA PRO A 29 18.76 1.97 5.50
C PRO A 29 17.23 2.15 5.39
N ASP A 30 16.55 2.41 6.51
CA ASP A 30 15.11 2.69 6.54
C ASP A 30 14.72 4.01 5.84
N ASP A 31 15.63 4.98 5.78
CA ASP A 31 15.41 6.25 5.08
C ASP A 31 15.41 6.08 3.56
N TYR A 32 16.28 5.21 3.04
CA TYR A 32 16.35 4.90 1.62
C TYR A 32 15.11 4.13 1.17
N LEU A 33 14.63 3.17 1.96
CA LEU A 33 13.40 2.43 1.67
C LEU A 33 12.18 3.36 1.70
N THR A 34 12.08 4.24 2.69
CA THR A 34 10.98 5.23 2.74
C THR A 34 11.03 6.19 1.53
N GLY A 35 12.23 6.61 1.11
CA GLY A 35 12.42 7.42 -0.09
C GLY A 35 12.02 6.71 -1.37
N PHE A 36 12.40 5.44 -1.52
CA PHE A 36 11.98 4.62 -2.65
C PHE A 36 10.46 4.46 -2.70
N ALA A 37 9.81 4.18 -1.56
CA ALA A 37 8.35 4.12 -1.48
C ALA A 37 7.68 5.44 -1.91
N TRP A 38 8.27 6.59 -1.60
CA TRP A 38 7.79 7.89 -2.07
C TRP A 38 7.95 8.08 -3.59
N ILE A 39 9.09 7.66 -4.16
CA ILE A 39 9.29 7.68 -5.62
C ILE A 39 8.22 6.82 -6.31
N VAL A 40 7.93 5.64 -5.75
CA VAL A 40 6.88 4.74 -6.24
C VAL A 40 5.49 5.38 -6.12
N LEU A 41 5.19 6.07 -5.01
CA LEU A 41 3.94 6.82 -4.85
C LEU A 41 3.81 7.92 -5.91
N LEU A 42 4.89 8.67 -6.17
CA LEU A 42 4.91 9.73 -7.17
C LEU A 42 4.71 9.16 -8.59
N ALA A 43 5.39 8.07 -8.93
CA ALA A 43 5.21 7.38 -10.21
C ALA A 43 3.77 6.90 -10.38
N THR A 44 3.19 6.30 -9.34
CA THR A 44 1.77 5.88 -9.33
C THR A 44 0.84 7.07 -9.56
N ALA A 45 1.09 8.22 -8.91
CA ALA A 45 0.29 9.43 -9.06
C ALA A 45 0.33 10.01 -10.49
N ILE A 46 1.51 10.05 -11.09
CA ILE A 46 1.70 10.52 -12.47
C ILE A 46 1.00 9.57 -13.45
N LEU A 47 1.22 8.26 -13.33
CA LEU A 47 0.58 7.27 -14.19
C LEU A 47 -0.94 7.34 -14.09
N TRP A 48 -1.48 7.46 -12.88
CA TRP A 48 -2.92 7.63 -12.67
C TRP A 48 -3.46 8.87 -13.40
N GLN A 49 -2.78 10.01 -13.28
CA GLN A 49 -3.18 11.25 -13.97
C GLN A 49 -3.25 11.09 -15.50
N ILE A 50 -2.38 10.25 -16.07
CA ILE A 50 -2.34 9.97 -17.52
C ILE A 50 -3.52 9.09 -17.97
N ILE A 51 -3.92 8.11 -17.17
CA ILE A 51 -4.92 7.08 -17.56
C ILE A 51 -6.35 7.40 -17.11
N VAL A 52 -6.54 8.35 -16.20
CA VAL A 52 -7.86 8.78 -15.71
C VAL A 52 -8.82 9.23 -16.84
N PRO A 53 -8.41 10.00 -17.86
CA PRO A 53 -9.31 10.35 -18.96
C PRO A 53 -9.85 9.13 -19.71
N ASP A 54 -8.99 8.12 -19.92
CA ASP A 54 -9.34 6.88 -20.60
C ASP A 54 -10.36 6.07 -19.78
N LEU A 55 -10.26 6.10 -18.45
CA LEU A 55 -11.26 5.51 -17.54
C LEU A 55 -12.62 6.21 -17.66
N TYR A 56 -12.64 7.54 -17.66
CA TYR A 56 -13.91 8.28 -17.77
C TYR A 56 -14.60 8.02 -19.11
N GLU A 57 -13.84 7.97 -20.21
CA GLU A 57 -14.40 7.60 -21.51
C GLU A 57 -14.96 6.17 -21.49
N LEU A 58 -14.24 5.21 -20.89
CA LEU A 58 -14.72 3.83 -20.73
C LEU A 58 -16.04 3.78 -19.96
N MET A 59 -16.15 4.52 -18.85
CA MET A 59 -17.37 4.55 -18.02
C MET A 59 -18.56 5.22 -18.73
N GLU A 60 -18.34 6.33 -19.45
CA GLU A 60 -19.40 7.03 -20.19
C GLU A 60 -19.98 6.17 -21.32
N VAL A 61 -19.12 5.41 -22.01
CA VAL A 61 -19.52 4.52 -23.11
C VAL A 61 -20.23 3.28 -22.57
N THR A 62 -19.75 2.66 -21.49
CA THR A 62 -20.42 1.51 -20.88
C THR A 62 -21.76 1.87 -20.24
N ALA A 63 -21.92 3.09 -19.74
CA ALA A 63 -23.17 3.62 -19.23
C ALA A 63 -24.16 4.06 -20.33
N ALA A 64 -23.81 3.89 -21.62
CA ALA A 64 -24.58 4.35 -22.78
C ALA A 64 -24.87 5.86 -22.78
N VAL A 65 -24.06 6.65 -22.07
CA VAL A 65 -24.18 8.12 -22.01
C VAL A 65 -23.48 8.77 -23.21
N ARG A 66 -22.47 8.09 -23.77
CA ARG A 66 -21.65 8.59 -24.88
C ARG A 66 -21.40 7.51 -25.93
N MET A 67 -21.39 7.89 -27.21
CA MET A 67 -20.96 7.00 -28.30
C MET A 67 -19.44 6.74 -28.25
N PRO A 68 -18.97 5.52 -28.57
CA PRO A 68 -17.55 5.20 -28.56
C PRO A 68 -16.79 6.07 -29.57
N SER A 69 -15.64 6.62 -29.15
CA SER A 69 -14.76 7.35 -30.05
C SER A 69 -14.06 6.40 -31.04
N VAL A 70 -13.48 6.95 -32.11
CA VAL A 70 -12.72 6.19 -33.12
C VAL A 70 -11.54 5.43 -32.48
N ASN A 71 -10.97 5.97 -31.40
CA ASN A 71 -9.82 5.39 -30.69
C ASN A 71 -10.22 4.66 -29.39
N PHE A 72 -11.51 4.43 -29.17
CA PHE A 72 -12.04 3.87 -27.91
C PHE A 72 -11.33 2.58 -27.47
N ILE A 73 -11.11 1.65 -28.41
CA ILE A 73 -10.44 0.37 -28.12
C ILE A 73 -9.01 0.60 -27.65
N ALA A 74 -8.26 1.50 -28.31
CA ALA A 74 -6.89 1.81 -27.93
C ALA A 74 -6.81 2.52 -26.56
N ASN A 75 -7.74 3.42 -26.28
CA ASN A 75 -7.83 4.12 -24.98
C ASN A 75 -8.17 3.14 -23.85
N ALA A 76 -9.12 2.24 -24.09
CA ALA A 76 -9.49 1.22 -23.11
C ALA A 76 -8.35 0.21 -22.86
N GLU A 77 -7.61 -0.20 -23.89
CA GLU A 77 -6.40 -1.03 -23.70
C GLU A 77 -5.31 -0.28 -22.93
N ARG A 78 -5.13 1.02 -23.19
CA ARG A 78 -4.18 1.86 -22.46
C ARG A 78 -4.56 1.96 -20.98
N TYR A 79 -5.84 2.12 -20.67
CA TYR A 79 -6.34 2.09 -19.29
C TYR A 79 -6.08 0.73 -18.61
N MET A 80 -6.35 -0.39 -19.28
CA MET A 80 -6.14 -1.73 -18.71
C MET A 80 -4.66 -2.01 -18.41
N LYS A 81 -3.76 -1.65 -19.34
CA LYS A 81 -2.31 -1.78 -19.11
C LYS A 81 -1.80 -0.82 -18.04
N GLY A 82 -2.33 0.40 -18.01
CA GLY A 82 -1.99 1.41 -17.00
C GLY A 82 -2.46 1.04 -15.60
N SER A 83 -3.67 0.49 -15.47
CA SER A 83 -4.20 0.01 -14.19
C SER A 83 -3.38 -1.15 -13.62
N LEU A 84 -2.89 -2.06 -14.47
CA LEU A 84 -1.95 -3.09 -14.06
C LEU A 84 -0.67 -2.50 -13.46
N ALA A 85 -0.08 -1.51 -14.14
CA ALA A 85 1.12 -0.83 -13.67
C ALA A 85 0.88 -0.11 -12.33
N VAL A 86 -0.25 0.58 -12.20
CA VAL A 86 -0.65 1.26 -10.94
C VAL A 86 -0.81 0.27 -9.80
N LEU A 87 -1.46 -0.89 -10.03
CA LEU A 87 -1.65 -1.92 -9.00
C LEU A 87 -0.32 -2.56 -8.59
N PHE A 88 0.55 -2.83 -9.55
CA PHE A 88 1.89 -3.36 -9.28
C PHE A 88 2.71 -2.39 -8.42
N LEU A 89 2.75 -1.10 -8.82
CA LEU A 89 3.46 -0.07 -8.07
C LEU A 89 2.88 0.14 -6.67
N PHE A 90 1.55 0.04 -6.51
CA PHE A 90 0.90 0.09 -5.21
C PHE A 90 1.43 -1.00 -4.25
N TYR A 91 1.45 -2.26 -4.71
CA TYR A 91 1.97 -3.36 -3.88
C TYR A 91 3.47 -3.20 -3.59
N VAL A 92 4.27 -2.82 -4.57
CA VAL A 92 5.71 -2.55 -4.37
C VAL A 92 5.92 -1.43 -3.33
N GLY A 93 5.15 -0.35 -3.42
CA GLY A 93 5.22 0.78 -2.48
C GLY A 93 4.88 0.37 -1.05
N LEU A 94 3.74 -0.30 -0.85
CA LEU A 94 3.31 -0.76 0.47
C LEU A 94 4.30 -1.74 1.11
N TRP A 95 4.76 -2.75 0.35
CA TRP A 95 5.69 -3.73 0.89
C TRP A 95 7.06 -3.13 1.17
N THR A 96 7.50 -2.13 0.40
CA THR A 96 8.71 -1.37 0.71
C THR A 96 8.60 -0.68 2.07
N ILE A 97 7.44 -0.11 2.41
CA ILE A 97 7.23 0.54 3.71
C ILE A 97 7.25 -0.49 4.84
N LYS A 98 6.63 -1.66 4.66
CA LYS A 98 6.73 -2.77 5.63
C LYS A 98 8.18 -3.19 5.86
N MET A 99 8.97 -3.31 4.78
CA MET A 99 10.40 -3.58 4.88
C MET A 99 11.16 -2.46 5.60
N SER A 100 10.78 -1.19 5.40
CA SER A 100 11.33 -0.07 6.15
C SER A 100 11.06 -0.20 7.65
N PHE A 101 9.86 -0.60 8.06
CA PHE A 101 9.54 -0.87 9.46
C PHE A 101 10.33 -2.06 10.01
N LEU A 102 10.44 -3.16 9.25
CA LEU A 102 11.23 -4.32 9.66
C LEU A 102 12.70 -3.97 9.87
N VAL A 103 13.33 -3.22 8.96
CA VAL A 103 14.71 -2.75 9.10
C VAL A 103 14.87 -1.83 10.31
N PHE A 104 13.88 -0.96 10.54
CA PHE A 104 13.86 -0.10 11.72
C PHE A 104 13.79 -0.93 13.03
N PHE A 105 12.93 -1.95 13.08
CA PHE A 105 12.78 -2.82 14.25
C PHE A 105 13.97 -3.75 14.48
N TYR A 106 14.58 -4.28 13.41
CA TYR A 106 15.80 -5.08 13.50
C TYR A 106 16.89 -4.39 14.33
N ARG A 107 17.12 -3.10 14.04
CA ARG A 107 18.13 -2.28 14.71
C ARG A 107 17.78 -1.98 16.17
N LEU A 108 16.50 -2.00 16.53
CA LEU A 108 16.07 -1.75 17.90
C LEU A 108 16.29 -2.96 18.81
N GLY A 109 16.23 -4.18 18.27
CA GLY A 109 16.36 -5.43 19.02
C GLY A 109 17.61 -6.26 18.71
N GLU A 110 18.63 -5.67 18.07
CA GLU A 110 19.84 -6.36 17.60
C GLU A 110 20.56 -7.17 18.70
N GLN A 111 20.43 -6.77 19.96
CA GLN A 111 21.11 -7.39 21.10
C GLN A 111 20.42 -8.67 21.65
N VAL A 112 19.23 -9.04 21.16
CA VAL A 112 18.45 -10.16 21.72
C VAL A 112 18.29 -11.29 20.68
N THR A 113 18.90 -12.44 20.93
CA THR A 113 18.93 -13.57 19.97
C THR A 113 17.54 -14.14 19.66
N TYR A 114 16.68 -14.31 20.67
CA TYR A 114 15.30 -14.79 20.46
C TYR A 114 14.51 -13.83 19.55
N TYR A 115 14.65 -12.52 19.79
CA TYR A 115 14.02 -11.49 18.96
C TYR A 115 14.48 -11.56 17.51
N ARG A 116 15.77 -11.83 17.27
CA ARG A 116 16.34 -11.96 15.92
C ARG A 116 15.72 -13.11 15.13
N VAL A 117 15.41 -14.24 15.79
CA VAL A 117 14.71 -15.37 15.16
C VAL A 117 13.29 -14.99 14.80
N SER A 118 12.53 -14.38 15.73
CA SER A 118 11.18 -13.89 15.45
C SER A 118 11.16 -12.87 14.32
N TRP A 119 12.13 -11.97 14.27
CA TRP A 119 12.28 -10.99 13.20
C TRP A 119 12.48 -11.63 11.83
N TRP A 120 13.34 -12.65 11.72
CA TRP A 120 13.54 -13.38 10.46
C TRP A 120 12.26 -14.09 10.00
N ILE A 121 11.53 -14.73 10.92
CA ILE A 121 10.24 -15.37 10.61
C ILE A 121 9.25 -14.34 10.05
N VAL A 122 9.07 -13.20 10.74
CA VAL A 122 8.15 -12.14 10.28
C VAL A 122 8.60 -11.56 8.94
N THR A 123 9.90 -11.41 8.72
CA THR A 123 10.45 -10.92 7.45
C THR A 123 10.15 -11.89 6.31
N VAL A 124 10.38 -13.19 6.50
CA VAL A 124 10.06 -14.22 5.49
C VAL A 124 8.57 -14.23 5.18
N VAL A 125 7.71 -14.18 6.19
CA VAL A 125 6.25 -14.13 6.01
C VAL A 125 5.82 -12.86 5.25
N THR A 126 6.44 -11.71 5.55
CA THR A 126 6.14 -10.43 4.88
C THR A 126 6.58 -10.42 3.43
N VAL A 127 7.76 -10.98 3.11
CA VAL A 127 8.23 -11.11 1.73
C VAL A 127 7.38 -12.11 0.96
N ALA A 128 7.04 -13.24 1.56
CA ALA A 128 6.17 -14.25 0.96
C ALA A 128 4.77 -13.71 0.68
N SER A 129 4.17 -12.96 1.61
CA SER A 129 2.86 -12.33 1.39
C SER A 129 2.90 -11.32 0.25
N GLY A 130 4.01 -10.60 0.08
CA GLY A 130 4.18 -9.65 -1.02
C GLY A 130 4.30 -10.34 -2.37
N ALA A 131 5.06 -11.43 -2.42
CA ALA A 131 5.15 -12.26 -3.61
C ALA A 131 3.77 -12.84 -3.99
N VAL A 132 2.97 -13.27 -3.00
CA VAL A 132 1.59 -13.73 -3.23
C VAL A 132 0.72 -12.60 -3.75
N CYS A 133 0.69 -11.43 -3.10
CA CYS A 133 -0.13 -10.28 -3.53
C CYS A 133 0.22 -9.81 -4.95
N ILE A 134 1.50 -9.82 -5.32
CA ILE A 134 1.96 -9.47 -6.67
C ILE A 134 1.63 -10.60 -7.66
N GLY A 135 1.75 -11.86 -7.24
CA GLY A 135 1.47 -13.03 -8.08
C GLY A 135 -0.01 -13.26 -8.35
N THR A 136 -0.90 -12.84 -7.44
CA THR A 136 -2.36 -12.96 -7.58
C THR A 136 -2.97 -11.83 -8.43
N ILE A 137 -2.17 -10.86 -8.89
CA ILE A 137 -2.61 -9.87 -9.87
C ILE A 137 -3.08 -10.60 -11.14
N GLN A 138 -4.24 -10.22 -11.66
CA GLN A 138 -4.82 -10.82 -12.86
C GLN A 138 -4.11 -10.35 -14.15
N TYR A 139 -2.83 -10.69 -14.34
CA TYR A 139 -2.05 -10.31 -15.51
C TYR A 139 -2.75 -10.66 -16.83
N HIS A 140 -3.40 -11.82 -16.90
CA HIS A 140 -4.13 -12.27 -18.09
C HIS A 140 -5.34 -11.39 -18.43
N CYS A 141 -6.00 -10.78 -17.43
CA CYS A 141 -7.15 -9.90 -17.69
C CYS A 141 -6.74 -8.45 -17.99
N LEU A 142 -5.56 -8.00 -17.54
CA LEU A 142 -5.12 -6.62 -17.74
C LEU A 142 -4.07 -6.45 -18.85
N ALA A 143 -3.35 -7.50 -19.25
CA ALA A 143 -2.30 -7.43 -20.28
C ALA A 143 -2.74 -7.95 -21.66
N GLU A 144 -3.80 -8.76 -21.74
CA GLU A 144 -4.29 -9.29 -23.03
C GLU A 144 -5.13 -8.27 -23.82
N PRO A 145 -5.13 -8.37 -25.17
CA PRO A 145 -5.94 -7.50 -26.03
C PRO A 145 -7.43 -7.64 -25.75
N LEU A 146 -8.15 -6.52 -25.90
CA LEU A 146 -9.51 -6.32 -25.38
C LEU A 146 -10.54 -7.35 -25.90
N VAL A 147 -10.31 -7.87 -27.11
CA VAL A 147 -11.14 -8.90 -27.76
C VAL A 147 -11.13 -10.24 -27.00
N LYS A 148 -10.02 -10.61 -26.36
CA LYS A 148 -9.92 -11.82 -25.52
C LYS A 148 -10.39 -11.59 -24.08
N VAL A 149 -10.19 -10.38 -23.58
CA VAL A 149 -10.60 -9.94 -22.23
C VAL A 149 -12.12 -9.86 -22.11
N ALA A 150 -12.82 -9.35 -23.13
CA ALA A 150 -14.28 -9.22 -23.12
C ALA A 150 -15.02 -10.57 -22.97
N VAL A 151 -14.43 -11.68 -23.43
CA VAL A 151 -15.03 -13.01 -23.34
C VAL A 151 -14.71 -13.72 -22.01
N LYS A 152 -13.53 -13.50 -21.44
CA LYS A 152 -13.07 -14.20 -20.22
C LYS A 152 -13.24 -13.40 -18.91
N CYS A 153 -13.05 -12.08 -18.95
CA CYS A 153 -12.98 -11.25 -17.74
C CYS A 153 -14.31 -10.58 -17.35
N LEU A 154 -15.31 -10.59 -18.26
CA LEU A 154 -16.71 -10.25 -17.94
C LEU A 154 -17.53 -11.45 -17.44
N SER A 155 -16.93 -12.64 -17.37
CA SER A 155 -17.58 -13.82 -16.81
C SER A 155 -17.74 -13.67 -15.29
N GLY A 156 -18.88 -14.09 -14.74
CA GLY A 156 -19.17 -13.99 -13.30
C GLY A 156 -18.09 -14.62 -12.41
N SER A 157 -17.42 -15.67 -12.90
CA SER A 157 -16.30 -16.32 -12.22
C SER A 157 -15.06 -15.44 -12.10
N ALA A 158 -14.78 -14.56 -13.08
CA ALA A 158 -13.63 -13.64 -13.03
C ALA A 158 -13.85 -12.50 -12.03
N ILE A 159 -15.09 -12.01 -11.92
CA ILE A 159 -15.51 -11.00 -10.93
C ILE A 159 -15.45 -11.57 -9.52
N GLU A 160 -15.91 -12.81 -9.33
CA GLU A 160 -15.82 -13.50 -8.04
C GLU A 160 -14.36 -13.74 -7.64
N PHE A 161 -13.51 -14.16 -8.57
CA PHE A 161 -12.07 -14.31 -8.33
C PHE A 161 -11.41 -12.98 -7.92
N GLN A 162 -11.78 -11.86 -8.56
CA GLN A 162 -11.24 -10.55 -8.21
C GLN A 162 -11.65 -10.13 -6.78
N ASN A 163 -12.92 -10.33 -6.42
CA ASN A 163 -13.41 -10.05 -5.07
C ASN A 163 -12.75 -10.93 -3.99
N ILE A 164 -12.59 -12.23 -4.27
CA ILE A 164 -11.89 -13.15 -3.35
C ILE A 164 -10.43 -12.73 -3.22
N THR A 165 -9.76 -12.42 -4.32
CA THR A 165 -8.35 -12.00 -4.33
C THR A 165 -8.14 -10.71 -3.55
N LEU A 166 -9.02 -9.71 -3.72
CA LEU A 166 -8.97 -8.47 -2.94
C LEU A 166 -9.13 -8.72 -1.44
N LYS A 167 -10.06 -9.60 -1.04
CA LYS A 167 -10.26 -9.98 0.37
C LYS A 167 -9.05 -10.71 0.93
N VAL A 168 -8.49 -11.67 0.19
CA VAL A 168 -7.31 -12.45 0.60
C VAL A 168 -6.08 -11.53 0.71
N ASN A 169 -5.82 -10.69 -0.28
CA ASN A 169 -4.69 -9.75 -0.25
C ASN A 169 -4.81 -8.80 0.94
N CYS A 170 -6.01 -8.31 1.25
CA CYS A 170 -6.21 -7.50 2.45
C CYS A 170 -6.03 -8.29 3.75
N ALA A 171 -6.48 -9.54 3.82
CA ALA A 171 -6.28 -10.38 5.00
C ALA A 171 -4.77 -10.59 5.24
N LEU A 172 -4.00 -10.85 4.18
CA LEU A 172 -2.53 -10.95 4.25
C LEU A 172 -1.86 -9.63 4.65
N ASP A 173 -2.36 -8.51 4.12
CA ASP A 173 -1.88 -7.16 4.43
C ASP A 173 -2.06 -6.84 5.93
N VAL A 174 -3.27 -7.03 6.45
CA VAL A 174 -3.61 -6.83 7.88
C VAL A 174 -2.86 -7.83 8.77
N PHE A 175 -2.74 -9.09 8.35
CA PHE A 175 -2.02 -10.12 9.10
C PHE A 175 -0.53 -9.79 9.23
N THR A 176 0.09 -9.34 8.14
CA THR A 176 1.52 -8.96 8.17
C THR A 176 1.76 -7.69 8.99
N ASP A 177 0.85 -6.72 8.97
CA ASP A 177 0.91 -5.56 9.86
C ASP A 177 0.83 -5.97 11.34
N ALA A 178 -0.08 -6.89 11.68
CA ALA A 178 -0.18 -7.43 13.03
C ALA A 178 1.10 -8.15 13.47
N LEU A 179 1.72 -8.95 12.60
CA LEU A 179 2.99 -9.61 12.90
C LEU A 179 4.13 -8.61 13.13
N ILE A 180 4.23 -7.58 12.28
CA ILE A 180 5.21 -6.50 12.42
C ILE A 180 5.01 -5.75 13.75
N MET A 181 3.75 -5.58 14.17
CA MET A 181 3.38 -4.96 15.44
C MET A 181 3.74 -5.82 16.66
N LEU A 182 3.70 -7.15 16.56
CA LEU A 182 4.07 -8.05 17.66
C LEU A 182 5.57 -7.99 17.99
N LEU A 183 6.43 -7.65 17.02
CA LEU A 183 7.87 -7.53 17.22
C LEU A 183 8.24 -6.55 18.36
N PRO A 184 7.83 -5.26 18.34
CA PRO A 184 8.12 -4.35 19.44
C PRO A 184 7.47 -4.75 20.77
N ILE A 185 6.34 -5.46 20.76
CA ILE A 185 5.67 -5.93 22.00
C ILE A 185 6.51 -7.03 22.67
N SER A 186 7.08 -7.94 21.89
CA SER A 186 7.95 -9.00 22.42
C SER A 186 9.19 -8.44 23.14
N ILE A 187 9.72 -7.30 22.66
CA ILE A 187 10.81 -6.58 23.32
C ILE A 187 10.34 -5.97 24.65
N LEU A 188 9.13 -5.41 24.70
CA LEU A 188 8.57 -4.78 25.91
C LEU A 188 8.37 -5.76 27.07
N TRP A 189 8.01 -7.01 26.78
CA TRP A 189 7.69 -7.98 27.84
C TRP A 189 8.94 -8.50 28.55
N ASN A 190 10.07 -8.60 27.84
CA ASN A 190 11.26 -9.30 28.33
C ASN A 190 12.33 -8.40 28.95
N VAL A 191 12.23 -7.07 28.82
CA VAL A 191 13.30 -6.15 29.26
C VAL A 191 12.72 -5.08 30.19
N ARG A 192 13.42 -4.81 31.31
CA ARG A 192 13.15 -3.65 32.20
C ARG A 192 13.49 -2.35 31.45
N ILE A 193 12.58 -1.93 30.59
CA ILE A 193 12.77 -0.79 29.70
C ILE A 193 12.44 0.53 30.43
N SER A 194 13.29 1.53 30.25
CA SER A 194 13.06 2.91 30.70
C SER A 194 11.75 3.48 30.13
N LEU A 195 10.97 4.22 30.95
CA LEU A 195 9.66 4.77 30.57
C LEU A 195 9.64 5.49 29.20
N ALA A 196 10.72 6.19 28.83
CA ALA A 196 10.86 6.87 27.53
C ALA A 196 10.74 5.91 26.32
N ARG A 197 11.36 4.73 26.39
CA ARG A 197 11.29 3.71 25.33
C ARG A 197 9.90 3.06 25.28
N ARG A 198 9.22 2.93 26.43
CA ARG A 198 7.84 2.43 26.51
C ARG A 198 6.87 3.38 25.80
N PHE A 199 7.06 4.70 25.93
CA PHE A 199 6.28 5.69 25.17
C PHE A 199 6.59 5.69 23.67
N ALA A 200 7.85 5.57 23.26
CA ALA A 200 8.19 5.45 21.84
C ALA A 200 7.53 4.22 21.18
N LEU A 201 7.58 3.07 21.86
CA LEU A 201 7.00 1.83 21.36
C LEU A 201 5.46 1.92 21.27
N GLY A 202 4.80 2.54 22.26
CA GLY A 202 3.36 2.83 22.19
C GLY A 202 3.00 3.78 21.04
N GLY A 203 3.86 4.76 20.76
CA GLY A 203 3.69 5.68 19.65
C GLY A 203 3.79 5.01 18.27
N VAL A 204 4.69 4.03 18.10
CA VAL A 204 4.79 3.24 16.86
C VAL A 204 3.64 2.23 16.74
N PHE A 205 3.20 1.65 17.85
CA PHE A 205 2.05 0.76 17.90
C PHE A 205 0.78 1.45 17.38
N SER A 206 0.49 2.67 17.86
CA SER A 206 -0.63 3.49 17.38
C SER A 206 -0.54 3.77 15.87
N LEU A 207 0.67 3.98 15.37
CA LEU A 207 0.94 4.27 13.96
C LEU A 207 0.64 3.06 13.06
N VAL A 208 0.98 1.84 13.48
CA VAL A 208 0.64 0.59 12.74
C VAL A 208 -0.86 0.29 12.81
N ILE A 209 -1.55 0.60 13.92
CA ILE A 209 -3.02 0.49 13.98
C ILE A 209 -3.68 1.35 12.91
N ILE A 210 -3.18 2.59 12.72
CA ILE A 210 -3.75 3.50 11.73
C ILE A 210 -3.65 2.91 10.32
N THR A 211 -2.51 2.29 9.96
CA THR A 211 -2.37 1.66 8.63
C THR A 211 -3.30 0.46 8.48
N MET A 212 -3.43 -0.39 9.51
CA MET A 212 -4.38 -1.51 9.51
C MET A 212 -5.83 -1.05 9.34
N VAL A 213 -6.25 0.00 10.05
CA VAL A 213 -7.62 0.54 9.92
C VAL A 213 -7.88 1.04 8.50
N ILE A 214 -6.91 1.72 7.89
CA ILE A 214 -7.06 2.20 6.51
C ILE A 214 -7.17 1.04 5.51
N ALA A 215 -6.38 -0.03 5.68
CA ALA A 215 -6.46 -1.23 4.86
C ALA A 215 -7.85 -1.91 4.95
N ILE A 216 -8.41 -1.96 6.17
CA ILE A 216 -9.77 -2.49 6.40
C ILE A 216 -10.81 -1.60 5.71
N VAL A 217 -10.73 -0.28 5.87
CA VAL A 217 -11.67 0.65 5.25
C VAL A 217 -11.62 0.56 3.72
N ARG A 218 -10.43 0.43 3.11
CA ARG A 218 -10.30 0.16 1.67
C ARG A 218 -11.18 -1.02 1.25
N VAL A 219 -11.10 -2.15 1.95
CA VAL A 219 -11.87 -3.35 1.56
C VAL A 219 -13.35 -3.24 1.87
N THR A 220 -13.72 -2.70 3.03
CA THR A 220 -15.14 -2.59 3.40
C THR A 220 -15.88 -1.68 2.42
N VAL A 221 -15.29 -0.55 2.04
CA VAL A 221 -15.95 0.36 1.11
C VAL A 221 -15.90 -0.18 -0.33
N THR A 222 -14.81 -0.81 -0.75
CA THR A 222 -14.74 -1.48 -2.06
C THR A 222 -15.77 -2.61 -2.16
N THR A 223 -15.99 -3.38 -1.08
CA THR A 223 -16.93 -4.51 -1.07
C THR A 223 -18.39 -4.07 -0.92
N ASN A 224 -18.68 -3.08 -0.07
CA ASN A 224 -20.05 -2.62 0.15
C ASN A 224 -20.65 -1.93 -1.08
N ASN A 225 -19.83 -1.18 -1.83
CA ASN A 225 -20.29 -0.55 -3.06
C ASN A 225 -20.65 -1.56 -4.17
N ASN A 226 -20.11 -2.79 -4.11
CA ASN A 226 -20.48 -3.87 -5.03
C ASN A 226 -21.88 -4.45 -4.78
N ASN A 227 -22.46 -4.23 -3.60
CA ASN A 227 -23.75 -4.82 -3.19
C ASN A 227 -24.96 -3.94 -3.54
N VAL A 228 -24.76 -2.69 -3.98
CA VAL A 228 -25.84 -1.69 -4.00
C VAL A 228 -26.63 -1.64 -5.31
N SER A 229 -26.15 -2.09 -6.48
CA SER A 229 -27.01 -2.11 -7.68
C SER A 229 -26.46 -2.99 -8.80
N GLN A 230 -27.31 -3.89 -9.30
CA GLN A 230 -27.07 -4.80 -10.42
C GLN A 230 -26.75 -4.10 -11.76
N SER A 231 -26.88 -2.77 -11.83
CA SER A 231 -26.53 -1.93 -12.99
C SER A 231 -25.10 -1.37 -12.97
N ASN A 232 -24.37 -1.45 -11.85
CA ASN A 232 -23.02 -0.90 -11.67
C ASN A 232 -22.01 -2.00 -11.26
N LYS A 233 -22.00 -3.13 -11.98
CA LYS A 233 -21.15 -4.30 -11.67
C LYS A 233 -19.66 -4.13 -11.98
N GLN A 234 -19.25 -2.95 -12.45
CA GLN A 234 -17.84 -2.61 -12.51
C GLN A 234 -17.51 -2.03 -11.14
N VAL A 235 -16.65 -2.71 -10.35
CA VAL A 235 -16.05 -2.14 -9.14
C VAL A 235 -15.77 -0.67 -9.45
N GLU A 236 -16.34 0.27 -8.68
CA GLU A 236 -16.08 1.71 -8.89
C GLU A 236 -14.58 1.91 -8.77
N SER A 237 -13.91 1.83 -9.92
CA SER A 237 -12.47 1.63 -9.98
C SER A 237 -11.83 2.89 -9.40
N THR A 238 -12.43 4.05 -9.68
CA THR A 238 -12.17 5.36 -9.07
C THR A 238 -12.05 5.31 -7.55
N TRP A 239 -12.97 4.64 -6.85
CA TRP A 239 -12.98 4.57 -5.39
C TRP A 239 -11.85 3.68 -4.86
N LEU A 240 -11.64 2.53 -5.48
CA LEU A 240 -10.55 1.61 -5.15
C LEU A 240 -9.18 2.29 -5.30
N TYR A 241 -8.93 2.99 -6.41
CA TYR A 241 -7.68 3.73 -6.60
C TYR A 241 -7.52 4.86 -5.58
N THR A 242 -8.60 5.57 -5.26
CA THR A 242 -8.56 6.63 -4.24
C THR A 242 -8.07 6.09 -2.90
N TRP A 243 -8.58 4.95 -2.45
CA TRP A 243 -8.10 4.32 -1.21
C TRP A 243 -6.67 3.80 -1.31
N HIS A 244 -6.26 3.24 -2.45
CA HIS A 244 -4.86 2.85 -2.66
C HIS A 244 -3.89 4.04 -2.47
N PHE A 245 -4.26 5.21 -2.98
CA PHE A 245 -3.48 6.44 -2.79
C PHE A 245 -3.48 6.93 -1.33
N VAL A 246 -4.64 6.90 -0.67
CA VAL A 246 -4.76 7.29 0.73
C VAL A 246 -3.90 6.38 1.60
N GLU A 247 -4.00 5.07 1.42
CA GLU A 247 -3.25 4.08 2.17
C GLU A 247 -1.74 4.23 1.98
N SER A 248 -1.28 4.32 0.73
CA SER A 248 0.14 4.52 0.44
C SER A 248 0.68 5.83 1.01
N SER A 249 -0.08 6.92 0.90
CA SER A 249 0.32 8.22 1.44
C SER A 249 0.41 8.18 2.97
N VAL A 250 -0.60 7.60 3.63
CA VAL A 250 -0.61 7.48 5.09
C VAL A 250 0.51 6.56 5.56
N ALA A 251 0.75 5.42 4.90
CA ALA A 251 1.85 4.53 5.25
C ALA A 251 3.22 5.24 5.24
N ILE A 252 3.48 6.12 4.25
CA ILE A 252 4.72 6.91 4.20
C ILE A 252 4.77 7.93 5.34
N ILE A 253 3.68 8.65 5.59
CA ILE A 253 3.59 9.63 6.68
C ILE A 253 3.84 8.95 8.02
N VAL A 254 3.21 7.80 8.26
CA VAL A 254 3.33 6.97 9.44
C VAL A 254 4.76 6.47 9.60
N ALA A 255 5.41 6.01 8.52
CA ALA A 255 6.82 5.62 8.53
C ALA A 255 7.71 6.80 8.95
N CYS A 256 7.46 8.01 8.41
CA CYS A 256 8.15 9.23 8.81
C CYS A 256 7.94 9.55 10.30
N LEU A 257 6.71 9.49 10.80
CA LEU A 257 6.37 9.73 12.21
C LEU A 257 7.03 8.74 13.18
N ALA A 258 7.08 7.46 12.80
CA ALA A 258 7.72 6.41 13.60
C ALA A 258 9.21 6.71 13.84
N SER A 259 9.89 7.26 12.83
CA SER A 259 11.31 7.61 12.96
C SER A 259 11.59 8.77 13.93
N PHE A 260 10.68 9.75 14.02
CA PHE A 260 10.84 10.88 14.93
C PHE A 260 10.63 10.47 16.38
N ARG A 261 9.58 9.70 16.68
CA ARG A 261 9.30 9.29 18.06
C ARG A 261 10.43 8.45 18.66
N ALA A 262 11.05 7.61 17.83
CA ALA A 262 12.21 6.83 18.22
C ALA A 262 13.46 7.69 18.51
N LEU A 263 13.59 8.85 17.84
CA LEU A 263 14.68 9.80 18.06
C LEU A 263 14.61 10.43 19.46
N PHE A 264 13.41 10.83 19.89
CA PHE A 264 13.21 11.51 21.17
C PHE A 264 13.21 10.57 22.39
N ALA A 265 13.11 9.26 22.19
CA ALA A 265 13.21 8.28 23.28
C ALA A 265 14.64 7.82 23.61
N ASN A 266 15.64 8.29 22.86
CA ASN A 266 17.06 7.98 23.05
C ASN A 266 17.90 9.16 23.60
N LYS A 267 17.24 10.25 24.04
CA LYS A 267 17.84 11.25 24.93
C LYS A 267 17.25 11.07 26.33
#